data_AF-A0A4D6L2Y6-F1
#
_entry.id   AF-A0A4D6L2Y6-F1
#
_cell.length_a   1.000
_cell.length_b   1.000
_cell.length_c   1.000
_cell.angle_alpha   90.00
_cell.angle_beta   90.00
_cell.angle_gamma   90.00
#
_symmetry.space_group_name_H-M   'P 1'
#
loop_
_entity.id
_entity.type
_entity.pdbx_description
1 polymer ?
#
loop_
_entity_poly.entity_id
_entity_poly.type
_entity_poly.pdbx_seq_one_letter_code
_entity_poly.pdbx_strand_id
1 'polypeptide(L)'
;MSFWHPQFLHSQHGRKHNYLRHDANLLKTQDLKTLHESILANLHKAKASSFMLMDQFTHLSTQKSLDLEQKEQSLVFSQTENSRLTAEVIELTTQVKKKDKLLADLNNQLNTLEAEKQSWNLKEKDLLNNSELLKDQIGSSLNMGFQLALDQVRVLCPDADLSPADISKSVVNRQLVETDD
;
A
#
# COMPACT_ATOMS: atom_id res chain seq x y z
N MET A 1 36.99 14.55 68.48
CA MET A 1 35.55 14.93 68.42
C MET A 1 34.77 13.89 69.20
N SER A 2 33.86 14.29 70.10
CA SER A 2 33.08 13.34 70.92
C SER A 2 32.11 12.53 70.05
N PHE A 3 31.86 11.27 70.41
CA PHE A 3 30.81 10.46 69.76
C PHE A 3 29.44 11.13 69.90
N TRP A 4 29.22 11.88 70.98
CA TRP A 4 27.96 12.57 71.27
C TRP A 4 27.89 13.98 70.69
N HIS A 5 28.87 14.38 69.88
CA HIS A 5 28.88 15.71 69.28
C HIS A 5 27.85 15.80 68.12
N PRO A 6 27.03 16.86 68.00
CA PRO A 6 25.98 16.95 66.98
C PRO A 6 26.47 16.87 65.53
N GLN A 7 27.71 17.29 65.27
CA GLN A 7 28.35 17.21 63.95
C GLN A 7 29.11 15.89 63.73
N PHE A 8 29.04 14.94 64.66
CA PHE A 8 29.69 13.64 64.52
C PHE A 8 28.94 12.81 63.46
N LEU A 9 29.62 12.44 62.38
CA LEU A 9 29.03 11.72 61.25
C LEU A 9 28.94 10.21 61.55
N HIS A 10 27.93 9.81 62.32
CA HIS A 10 27.73 8.42 62.73
C HIS A 10 27.66 7.41 61.57
N SER A 11 27.26 7.84 60.36
CA SER A 11 27.19 6.97 59.16
C SER A 11 28.56 6.54 58.61
N GLN A 12 29.64 7.22 58.97
CA GLN A 12 31.00 6.94 58.48
C GLN A 12 31.84 6.13 59.47
N HIS A 13 31.30 5.79 60.64
CA HIS A 13 32.01 5.09 61.71
C HIS A 13 31.34 3.76 62.06
N GLY A 14 32.13 2.70 62.17
CA GLY A 14 31.64 1.38 62.60
C GLY A 14 31.36 1.30 64.11
N ARG A 15 30.58 0.31 64.54
CA ARG A 15 30.14 0.10 65.95
C ARG A 15 31.28 -0.14 66.96
N LYS A 16 32.54 -0.16 66.53
CA LYS A 16 33.70 -0.53 67.35
C LYS A 16 34.17 0.58 68.30
N HIS A 17 33.73 1.83 68.11
CA HIS A 17 34.18 2.99 68.91
C HIS A 17 33.03 3.95 69.28
N ASN A 18 32.08 3.47 70.07
CA ASN A 18 30.90 4.26 70.49
C ASN A 18 31.10 5.02 71.81
N TYR A 19 32.29 4.93 72.40
CA TYR A 19 32.64 5.60 73.65
C TYR A 19 34.14 5.90 73.65
N LEU A 20 34.49 7.17 73.73
CA LEU A 20 35.85 7.67 73.81
C LEU A 20 36.15 8.19 75.21
N ARG A 21 37.43 8.19 75.61
CA ARG A 21 37.88 8.67 76.93
C ARG A 21 37.42 10.10 77.25
N HIS A 22 37.25 10.94 76.23
CA HIS A 22 36.76 12.31 76.38
C HIS A 22 35.23 12.40 76.57
N ASP A 23 34.46 11.38 76.19
CA ASP A 23 33.01 11.31 76.41
C ASP A 23 32.68 11.13 77.89
N ALA A 24 33.57 10.48 78.64
CA ALA A 24 33.45 10.31 80.09
C ALA A 24 33.32 11.64 80.85
N ASN A 25 34.05 12.67 80.41
CA ASN A 25 34.03 13.97 81.06
C ASN A 25 32.78 14.77 80.68
N LEU A 26 32.30 14.64 79.43
CA LEU A 26 31.06 15.26 78.95
C LEU A 26 29.82 14.68 79.65
N LEU A 27 29.76 13.36 79.80
CA LEU A 27 28.63 12.67 80.45
C LEU A 27 28.57 12.94 81.95
N LYS A 28 29.72 13.13 82.62
CA LYS A 28 29.79 13.50 84.05
C LYS A 28 29.24 14.90 84.35
N THR A 29 29.27 15.80 83.37
CA THR A 29 28.77 17.17 83.53
C THR A 29 27.25 17.31 83.29
N GLN A 30 26.59 16.26 82.81
CA GLN A 30 25.15 16.25 82.57
C GLN A 30 24.38 15.65 83.74
N ASP A 31 23.21 16.22 84.02
CA ASP A 31 22.24 15.65 84.94
C ASP A 31 21.73 14.28 84.41
N LEU A 32 21.79 13.25 85.26
CA LEU A 32 21.48 11.86 84.92
C LEU A 32 20.05 11.69 84.39
N LYS A 33 19.08 12.42 84.95
CA LYS A 33 17.68 12.36 84.51
C LYS A 33 17.52 12.95 83.11
N THR A 34 18.15 14.09 82.88
CA THR A 34 18.13 14.77 81.56
C THR A 34 18.82 13.92 80.49
N LEU A 35 19.95 13.27 80.82
CA LEU A 35 20.64 12.35 79.91
C LEU A 35 19.76 11.13 79.57
N HIS A 36 19.09 10.53 80.56
CA HIS A 36 18.20 9.38 80.36
C HIS A 36 17.03 9.72 79.43
N GLU A 37 16.35 10.84 79.66
CA GLU A 37 15.26 11.31 78.80
C GLU A 37 15.74 11.62 77.38
N SER A 38 16.93 12.18 77.22
CA SER A 38 17.53 12.43 75.91
C SER A 38 17.79 11.13 75.13
N ILE A 39 18.30 10.09 75.81
CA ILE A 39 18.52 8.78 75.20
C ILE A 39 17.18 8.16 74.77
N LEU A 40 16.17 8.19 75.64
CA LEU A 40 14.82 7.70 75.32
C LEU A 40 14.22 8.44 74.13
N ALA A 41 14.32 9.77 74.10
CA ALA A 41 13.84 10.59 73.00
C ALA A 41 14.53 10.22 71.67
N ASN A 42 15.84 10.01 71.67
CA ASN A 42 16.57 9.60 70.47
C ASN A 42 16.20 8.18 70.01
N LEU A 43 15.99 7.25 70.95
CA LEU A 43 15.48 5.90 70.63
C LEU A 43 14.07 5.95 70.02
N HIS A 44 13.17 6.76 70.58
CA HIS A 44 11.84 6.97 70.02
C HIS A 44 11.90 7.60 68.63
N LYS A 45 12.75 8.61 68.42
CA LYS A 45 12.98 9.20 67.09
C LYS A 45 13.50 8.17 66.09
N ALA A 46 14.47 7.34 66.48
CA ALA A 46 14.99 6.29 65.61
C ALA A 46 13.91 5.25 65.26
N LYS A 47 13.13 4.81 66.25
CA LYS A 47 12.01 3.88 66.04
C LYS A 47 10.95 4.46 65.11
N ALA A 48 10.52 5.70 65.35
CA ALA A 48 9.54 6.40 64.51
C ALA A 48 10.05 6.59 63.08
N SER A 49 11.32 6.99 62.92
CA SER A 49 11.96 7.13 61.60
C SER A 49 12.05 5.80 60.86
N SER A 50 12.34 4.70 61.57
CA SER A 50 12.36 3.35 61.00
C SER A 50 10.98 2.91 60.50
N PHE A 51 9.90 3.21 61.25
CA PHE A 51 8.53 2.93 60.78
C PHE A 51 8.17 3.75 59.55
N MET A 52 8.44 5.06 59.57
CA MET A 52 8.20 5.94 58.42
C MET A 52 8.93 5.44 57.15
N LEU A 53 10.19 5.03 57.28
CA LEU A 53 10.96 4.49 56.15
C LEU A 53 10.40 3.16 55.65
N MET A 54 9.93 2.30 56.56
CA MET A 54 9.30 1.03 56.18
C MET A 54 7.97 1.27 55.43
N ASP A 55 7.17 2.23 55.87
CA ASP A 55 5.92 2.63 55.21
C ASP A 55 6.21 3.20 53.81
N GLN A 56 7.20 4.08 53.69
CA GLN A 56 7.63 4.62 52.39
C GLN A 56 8.13 3.52 51.46
N PHE A 57 8.96 2.59 51.95
CA PHE A 57 9.45 1.47 51.16
C PHE A 57 8.31 0.58 50.66
N THR A 58 7.36 0.26 51.55
CA THR A 58 6.19 -0.56 51.21
C THR A 58 5.34 0.12 50.15
N HIS A 59 5.04 1.41 50.32
CA HIS A 59 4.28 2.19 49.35
C HIS A 59 4.96 2.21 47.97
N LEU A 60 6.25 2.53 47.92
CA LEU A 60 7.02 2.56 46.67
C LEU A 60 7.09 1.19 46.00
N SER A 61 7.24 0.13 46.79
CA SER A 61 7.27 -1.24 46.27
C SER A 61 5.93 -1.63 45.65
N THR A 62 4.80 -1.34 46.33
CA THR A 62 3.47 -1.61 45.81
C THR A 62 3.18 -0.80 44.55
N GLN A 63 3.51 0.50 44.55
CA GLN A 63 3.32 1.35 43.39
C GLN A 63 4.12 0.86 42.18
N LYS A 64 5.41 0.52 42.39
CA LYS A 64 6.26 -0.01 41.32
C LYS A 64 5.76 -1.34 40.77
N SER A 65 5.19 -2.20 41.63
CA SER A 65 4.59 -3.46 41.20
C SER A 65 3.37 -3.22 40.30
N LEU A 66 2.49 -2.29 40.68
CA LEU A 66 1.31 -1.93 39.90
C LEU A 66 1.71 -1.32 38.54
N ASP A 67 2.68 -0.42 38.54
CA ASP A 67 3.19 0.22 37.31
C ASP A 67 3.80 -0.83 36.35
N LEU A 68 4.50 -1.84 36.89
CA LEU A 68 5.07 -2.92 36.10
C LEU A 68 3.95 -3.76 35.45
N GLU A 69 2.94 -4.13 36.22
CA GLU A 69 1.81 -4.93 35.74
C GLU A 69 1.04 -4.20 34.63
N GLN A 70 0.78 -2.89 34.80
CA GLN A 70 0.13 -2.07 33.78
C GLN A 70 0.96 -1.97 32.49
N LYS A 71 2.29 -1.84 32.63
CA LYS A 71 3.19 -1.82 31.47
C LYS A 71 3.23 -3.15 30.76
N GLU A 72 3.22 -4.26 31.49
CA GLU A 72 3.18 -5.60 30.92
C GLU A 72 1.88 -5.86 30.16
N GLN A 73 0.73 -5.48 30.73
CA GLN A 73 -0.55 -5.55 30.03
C GLN A 73 -0.57 -4.69 28.74
N SER A 74 -0.05 -3.46 28.82
CA SER A 74 0.06 -2.57 27.65
C SER A 74 0.99 -3.12 26.57
N LEU A 75 2.08 -3.78 26.98
CA LEU A 75 3.01 -4.44 26.08
C LEU A 75 2.36 -5.63 25.37
N VAL A 76 1.67 -6.49 26.11
CA VAL A 76 0.93 -7.64 25.54
C VAL A 76 -0.10 -7.17 24.53
N PHE A 77 -0.91 -6.16 24.88
CA PHE A 77 -1.89 -5.57 23.96
C PHE A 77 -1.22 -5.06 22.68
N SER A 78 -0.12 -4.31 22.82
CA SER A 78 0.62 -3.76 21.69
C SER A 78 1.22 -4.87 20.80
N GLN A 79 1.71 -5.96 21.39
CA GLN A 79 2.25 -7.12 20.66
C GLN A 79 1.16 -7.86 19.89
N THR A 80 -0.01 -8.06 20.51
CA THR A 80 -1.17 -8.68 19.85
C THR A 80 -1.63 -7.83 18.67
N GLU A 81 -1.78 -6.52 18.86
CA GLU A 81 -2.24 -5.62 17.81
C GLU A 81 -1.22 -5.52 16.66
N ASN A 82 0.08 -5.46 16.97
CA ASN A 82 1.12 -5.46 15.95
C ASN A 82 1.14 -6.77 15.14
N SER A 83 0.89 -7.91 15.79
CA SER A 83 0.76 -9.20 15.11
C SER A 83 -0.44 -9.23 14.17
N ARG A 84 -1.58 -8.69 14.61
CA ARG A 84 -2.81 -8.54 13.80
C ARG A 84 -2.56 -7.67 12.57
N LEU A 85 -1.98 -6.48 12.77
CA LEU A 85 -1.64 -5.55 11.69
C LEU A 85 -0.63 -6.15 10.71
N THR A 86 0.36 -6.88 11.20
CA THR A 86 1.35 -7.58 10.35
C THR A 86 0.66 -8.60 9.45
N ALA A 87 -0.28 -9.39 9.98
CA ALA A 87 -1.05 -10.35 9.18
C ALA A 87 -1.90 -9.64 8.11
N GLU A 88 -2.57 -8.55 8.47
CA GLU A 88 -3.37 -7.74 7.54
C GLU A 88 -2.53 -7.15 6.40
N VAL A 89 -1.33 -6.64 6.70
CA VAL A 89 -0.38 -6.14 5.69
C VAL A 89 0.06 -7.24 4.72
N ILE A 90 0.32 -8.46 5.21
CA ILE A 90 0.71 -9.61 4.36
C ILE A 90 -0.45 -9.98 3.42
N GLU A 91 -1.67 -9.99 3.93
CA GLU A 91 -2.86 -10.28 3.12
C GLU A 91 -3.05 -9.23 2.02
N LEU A 92 -3.05 -7.95 2.40
CA LEU A 92 -3.19 -6.84 1.45
C LEU A 92 -2.09 -6.86 0.38
N THR A 93 -0.84 -7.12 0.77
CA THR A 93 0.29 -7.25 -0.16
C THR A 93 0.05 -8.39 -1.17
N THR A 94 -0.53 -9.50 -0.72
CA THR A 94 -0.86 -10.63 -1.59
C THR A 94 -2.00 -10.28 -2.55
N GLN A 95 -3.02 -9.56 -2.09
CA GLN A 95 -4.11 -9.09 -2.94
C GLN A 95 -3.63 -8.10 -4.02
N VAL A 96 -2.76 -7.16 -3.65
CA VAL A 96 -2.14 -6.21 -4.60
C VAL A 96 -1.39 -6.95 -5.70
N LYS A 97 -0.52 -7.90 -5.35
CA LYS A 97 0.21 -8.71 -6.34
C LYS A 97 -0.71 -9.46 -7.31
N LYS A 98 -1.84 -9.98 -6.83
CA LYS A 98 -2.84 -10.64 -7.70
C LYS A 98 -3.47 -9.64 -8.68
N LYS A 99 -3.83 -8.45 -8.20
CA LYS A 99 -4.40 -7.38 -9.05
C LYS A 99 -3.38 -6.87 -10.07
N ASP A 100 -2.13 -6.69 -9.69
CA ASP A 100 -1.06 -6.28 -10.62
C ASP A 100 -0.86 -7.29 -11.75
N LYS A 101 -0.89 -8.59 -11.42
CA LYS A 101 -0.82 -9.65 -12.43
C LYS A 101 -2.01 -9.60 -13.40
N LEU A 102 -3.23 -9.40 -12.88
CA LEU A 102 -4.43 -9.27 -13.71
C LEU A 102 -4.36 -8.03 -14.61
N LEU A 103 -3.91 -6.90 -14.08
CA LEU A 103 -3.72 -5.66 -14.85
C LEU A 103 -2.71 -5.86 -15.99
N ALA A 104 -1.58 -6.52 -15.71
CA ALA A 104 -0.60 -6.82 -16.74
C ALA A 104 -1.18 -7.71 -17.85
N ASP A 105 -1.97 -8.74 -17.49
CA ASP A 105 -2.61 -9.63 -18.45
C ASP A 105 -3.65 -8.89 -19.31
N LEU A 106 -4.53 -8.10 -18.69
CA LEU A 106 -5.52 -7.29 -19.41
C LEU A 106 -4.86 -6.28 -20.35
N ASN A 107 -3.75 -5.67 -19.93
CA ASN A 107 -3.01 -4.72 -20.76
C ASN A 107 -2.39 -5.43 -21.98
N ASN A 108 -1.89 -6.65 -21.82
CA ASN A 108 -1.38 -7.45 -22.93
C ASN A 108 -2.52 -7.82 -23.91
N GLN A 109 -3.68 -8.23 -23.40
CA GLN A 109 -4.85 -8.53 -24.25
C GLN A 109 -5.30 -7.30 -25.04
N LEU A 110 -5.33 -6.13 -24.40
CA LEU A 110 -5.69 -4.87 -25.05
C LEU A 110 -4.73 -4.52 -26.18
N ASN A 111 -3.42 -4.67 -25.96
CA ASN A 111 -2.41 -4.43 -26.99
C ASN A 111 -2.55 -5.39 -28.18
N THR A 112 -2.84 -6.67 -27.93
CA THR A 112 -3.08 -7.65 -28.99
C THR A 112 -4.32 -7.28 -29.80
N LEU A 113 -5.43 -6.96 -29.14
CA LEU A 113 -6.67 -6.56 -29.82
C LEU A 113 -6.49 -5.27 -30.63
N GLU A 114 -5.74 -4.30 -30.13
CA GLU A 114 -5.43 -3.08 -30.89
C GLU A 114 -4.59 -3.40 -32.14
N ALA A 115 -3.59 -4.28 -32.03
CA ALA A 115 -2.80 -4.72 -33.18
C ALA A 115 -3.66 -5.46 -34.23
N GLU A 116 -4.56 -6.35 -33.78
CA GLU A 116 -5.50 -7.04 -34.67
C GLU A 116 -6.44 -6.05 -35.38
N LYS A 117 -6.97 -5.06 -34.64
CA LYS A 117 -7.81 -4.01 -35.21
C LYS A 117 -7.06 -3.21 -36.28
N GLN A 118 -5.81 -2.84 -36.05
CA GLN A 118 -5.00 -2.14 -37.07
C GLN A 118 -4.76 -3.02 -38.30
N SER A 119 -4.52 -4.31 -38.12
CA SER A 119 -4.40 -5.27 -39.23
C SER A 119 -5.68 -5.37 -40.06
N TRP A 120 -6.84 -5.45 -39.40
CA TRP A 120 -8.15 -5.45 -40.08
C TRP A 120 -8.42 -4.15 -40.84
N ASN A 121 -8.09 -3.00 -40.27
CA ASN A 121 -8.23 -1.71 -40.95
C ASN A 121 -7.39 -1.62 -42.23
N LEU A 122 -6.17 -2.18 -42.22
CA LEU A 122 -5.33 -2.25 -43.41
C LEU A 122 -5.95 -3.16 -44.47
N LYS A 123 -6.40 -4.35 -44.05
CA LYS A 123 -7.05 -5.31 -44.95
C LYS A 123 -8.35 -4.77 -45.55
N GLU A 124 -9.13 -4.02 -44.79
CA GLU A 124 -10.33 -3.34 -45.28
C GLU A 124 -9.99 -2.34 -46.38
N LYS A 125 -8.97 -1.49 -46.19
CA LYS A 125 -8.50 -0.54 -47.20
C LYS A 125 -8.03 -1.24 -48.47
N ASP A 126 -7.26 -2.33 -48.33
CA ASP A 126 -6.80 -3.10 -49.48
C ASP A 126 -7.96 -3.72 -50.26
N LEU A 127 -8.96 -4.27 -49.56
CA LEU A 127 -10.17 -4.80 -50.21
C LEU A 127 -10.97 -3.72 -50.92
N LEU A 128 -11.08 -2.53 -50.33
CA LEU A 128 -11.80 -1.40 -50.93
C LEU A 128 -11.11 -0.93 -52.21
N ASN A 129 -9.78 -0.78 -52.18
CA ASN A 129 -8.98 -0.43 -53.37
C ASN A 129 -9.09 -1.50 -54.47
N ASN A 130 -9.03 -2.77 -54.11
CA ASN A 130 -9.18 -3.87 -55.08
C ASN A 130 -10.57 -3.91 -55.70
N SER A 131 -11.62 -3.61 -54.92
CA SER A 131 -13.00 -3.52 -55.41
C SER A 131 -13.14 -2.42 -56.46
N GLU A 132 -12.57 -1.24 -56.21
CA GLU A 132 -12.58 -0.13 -57.16
C GLU A 132 -11.84 -0.48 -58.45
N LEU A 133 -10.64 -1.07 -58.34
CA LEU A 133 -9.86 -1.51 -59.49
C LEU A 133 -10.57 -2.60 -60.31
N LEU A 134 -11.23 -3.56 -59.65
CA LEU A 134 -12.02 -4.59 -60.34
C LEU A 134 -13.22 -3.98 -61.05
N LYS A 135 -13.91 -3.00 -60.45
CA LYS A 135 -15.01 -2.28 -61.09
C LYS A 135 -14.54 -1.62 -62.39
N ASP A 136 -13.39 -0.94 -62.37
CA ASP A 136 -12.81 -0.29 -63.54
C ASP A 136 -12.41 -1.31 -64.61
N GLN A 137 -11.77 -2.42 -64.21
CA GLN A 137 -11.38 -3.50 -65.12
C GLN A 137 -12.58 -4.16 -65.80
N ILE A 138 -13.63 -4.47 -65.04
CA ILE A 138 -14.88 -5.04 -65.57
C ILE A 138 -15.52 -4.06 -66.53
N GLY A 139 -15.65 -2.78 -66.15
CA GLY A 139 -16.20 -1.74 -67.03
C GLY A 139 -15.43 -1.62 -68.34
N SER A 140 -14.10 -1.57 -68.28
CA SER A 140 -13.24 -1.50 -69.46
C SER A 140 -13.35 -2.76 -70.34
N SER A 141 -13.32 -3.96 -69.74
CA SER A 141 -13.40 -5.22 -70.48
C SER A 141 -14.77 -5.40 -71.14
N LEU A 142 -15.84 -5.02 -70.45
CA LEU A 142 -17.21 -5.05 -70.97
C LEU A 142 -17.36 -4.10 -72.16
N ASN A 143 -16.87 -2.86 -72.03
CA ASN A 143 -16.88 -1.89 -73.12
C ASN A 143 -16.11 -2.38 -74.34
N MET A 144 -14.91 -2.94 -74.14
CA MET A 144 -14.12 -3.51 -75.23
C MET A 144 -14.85 -4.67 -75.92
N GLY A 145 -15.41 -5.61 -75.15
CA GLY A 145 -16.18 -6.73 -75.70
C GLY A 145 -17.40 -6.29 -76.49
N PHE A 146 -18.12 -5.27 -76.01
CA PHE A 146 -19.27 -4.69 -76.71
C PHE A 146 -18.87 -4.07 -78.06
N GLN A 147 -17.77 -3.29 -78.11
CA GLN A 147 -17.28 -2.72 -79.36
C GLN A 147 -16.86 -3.82 -80.36
N LEU A 148 -16.14 -4.85 -79.89
CA LEU A 148 -15.77 -5.99 -80.74
C LEU A 148 -16.99 -6.71 -81.30
N ALA A 149 -18.07 -6.86 -80.53
CA ALA A 149 -19.32 -7.45 -80.99
C ALA A 149 -20.01 -6.59 -82.05
N LEU A 150 -20.05 -5.26 -81.86
CA LEU A 150 -20.57 -4.33 -82.87
C LEU A 150 -19.76 -4.40 -84.17
N ASP A 151 -18.43 -4.46 -84.08
CA ASP A 151 -17.55 -4.61 -85.24
C ASP A 151 -17.80 -5.93 -85.99
N GLN A 152 -18.04 -7.03 -85.28
CA GLN A 152 -18.44 -8.30 -85.91
C GLN A 152 -19.77 -8.17 -86.67
N VAL A 153 -20.76 -7.47 -86.11
CA VAL A 153 -22.04 -7.23 -86.80
C VAL A 153 -21.85 -6.38 -88.06
N ARG A 154 -21.02 -5.34 -88.01
CA ARG A 154 -20.70 -4.50 -89.20
C ARG A 154 -20.12 -5.32 -90.34
N VAL A 155 -19.29 -6.33 -90.04
CA VAL A 155 -18.71 -7.21 -91.05
C VAL A 155 -19.75 -8.17 -91.65
N LEU A 156 -20.64 -8.73 -90.82
CA LEU A 156 -21.64 -9.70 -91.26
C LEU A 156 -22.85 -9.07 -91.95
N CYS A 157 -23.26 -7.89 -91.51
CA CYS A 157 -24.44 -7.17 -91.98
C CYS A 157 -24.11 -5.66 -92.16
N PRO A 158 -23.47 -5.27 -93.28
CA PRO A 158 -22.96 -3.90 -93.47
C PRO A 158 -24.03 -2.80 -93.42
N ASP A 159 -25.27 -3.13 -93.79
CA ASP A 159 -26.39 -2.19 -93.85
C ASP A 159 -27.14 -2.06 -92.51
N ALA A 160 -26.71 -2.76 -91.45
CA ALA A 160 -27.36 -2.69 -90.14
C ALA A 160 -27.08 -1.34 -89.45
N ASP A 161 -28.14 -0.64 -89.05
CA ASP A 161 -28.02 0.58 -88.24
C ASP A 161 -27.71 0.23 -86.78
N LEU A 162 -26.47 0.49 -86.37
CA LEU A 162 -25.99 0.29 -85.00
C LEU A 162 -25.97 1.59 -84.17
N SER A 163 -26.43 2.71 -84.71
CA SER A 163 -26.52 3.97 -83.97
C SER A 163 -27.36 3.89 -82.68
N PRO A 164 -28.38 3.02 -82.55
CA PRO A 164 -29.13 2.89 -81.29
C PRO A 164 -28.41 2.04 -80.24
N ALA A 165 -27.35 1.31 -80.62
CA ALA A 165 -26.69 0.36 -79.73
C ALA A 165 -25.90 1.08 -78.65
N ASP A 166 -26.28 0.81 -77.40
CA ASP A 166 -25.67 1.41 -76.22
C ASP A 166 -25.52 0.32 -75.15
N ILE A 167 -24.33 0.24 -74.58
CA ILE A 167 -23.96 -0.77 -73.58
C ILE A 167 -24.73 -0.59 -72.26
N SER A 168 -25.23 0.60 -72.00
CA SER A 168 -26.04 0.93 -70.82
C SER A 168 -27.52 0.57 -70.98
N LYS A 169 -27.98 0.21 -72.18
CA LYS A 169 -29.40 -0.06 -72.44
C LYS A 169 -29.71 -1.55 -72.30
N SER A 170 -30.92 -1.84 -71.82
CA SER A 170 -31.43 -3.21 -71.72
C SER A 170 -32.35 -3.55 -72.89
N VAL A 171 -32.50 -4.84 -73.20
CA VAL A 171 -33.42 -5.31 -74.23
C VAL A 171 -34.69 -5.87 -73.57
N VAL A 172 -35.81 -5.16 -73.73
CA VAL A 172 -37.13 -5.58 -73.24
C VAL A 172 -38.07 -5.70 -74.43
N ASN A 173 -38.70 -6.87 -74.62
CA ASN A 173 -39.60 -7.13 -75.76
C ASN A 173 -38.99 -6.81 -77.13
N ARG A 174 -37.67 -7.06 -77.30
CA ARG A 174 -36.87 -6.76 -78.51
C ARG A 174 -36.69 -5.27 -78.83
N GLN A 175 -37.03 -4.37 -77.90
CA GLN A 175 -36.68 -2.95 -77.98
C GLN A 175 -35.57 -2.63 -76.98
N LEU A 176 -34.69 -1.70 -77.37
CA LEU A 176 -33.71 -1.12 -76.46
C LEU A 176 -34.41 -0.08 -75.59
N VAL A 177 -34.32 -0.27 -74.28
CA VAL A 177 -34.92 0.60 -73.27
C VAL A 177 -33.82 1.07 -72.33
N GLU A 178 -33.88 2.33 -71.90
CA GLU A 178 -33.01 2.81 -70.85
C GLU A 178 -33.27 2.05 -69.56
N THR A 179 -32.20 1.75 -68.84
CA THR A 179 -32.31 1.21 -67.49
C THR A 179 -32.37 2.38 -66.52
N ASP A 180 -33.44 2.45 -65.72
CA ASP A 180 -33.47 3.31 -64.55
C ASP A 180 -32.51 2.72 -63.51
N ASP A 181 -31.45 3.46 -63.17
CA ASP A 181 -30.53 3.14 -62.05
C ASP A 181 -31.25 3.21 -60.68
#